data_AF-A0A0C1GAA5-F1
#
_entry.id   AF-A0A0C1GAA5-F1
#
_cell.length_a   1.000
_cell.length_b   1.000
_cell.length_c   1.000
_cell.angle_alpha   90.00
_cell.angle_beta   90.00
_cell.angle_gamma   90.00
#
_symmetry.space_group_name_H-M   'P 1'
#
loop_
_entity.id
_entity.type
_entity.pdbx_description
1 polymer ?
#
loop_
_entity_poly.entity_id
_entity_poly.type
_entity_poly.pdbx_seq_one_letter_code
_entity_poly.pdbx_strand_id
1 'polypeptide(L)'
;MLAVIAGTGALPAEVAAHAPGRPLICAMAGAEPDMVDPEITFRFEQLGSFLERLKAAEVTEICLAGAVRRPHIDPSAIDAATMPLVPVLQAALAAGDDGALRAIIGIFEQAGFAVRAAHEVAPGLLMAAGVPTKVQPGELDKADAERGADIVAAMSAADIGQSCAVRKQQAIAVENLFGTDWMLVSLQQRPDGQGGLLFKAPKPAQDRRADLPTIGVETVEAAAKAGLSGIVLEAGGVIVLDQDAVIAACDRLGLFLWLREA
;
A
#
# COMPACT_ATOMS: atom_id res chain seq x y z
N MET A 1 -2.26 12.38 -20.79
CA MET A 1 -1.41 12.83 -19.66
C MET A 1 -1.73 12.01 -18.42
N LEU A 2 -0.74 11.72 -17.57
CA LEU A 2 -0.94 11.02 -16.29
C LEU A 2 -1.30 12.01 -15.18
N ALA A 3 -2.31 11.69 -14.37
CA ALA A 3 -2.53 12.31 -13.08
C ALA A 3 -2.18 11.34 -11.95
N VAL A 4 -1.45 11.81 -10.94
CA VAL A 4 -1.19 11.06 -9.71
C VAL A 4 -2.14 11.60 -8.64
N ILE A 5 -3.05 10.75 -8.16
CA ILE A 5 -3.87 11.04 -6.99
C ILE A 5 -3.03 10.66 -5.78
N ALA A 6 -2.41 11.67 -5.18
CA ALA A 6 -1.39 11.54 -4.14
C ALA A 6 -2.02 11.61 -2.74
N GLY A 7 -1.75 10.58 -1.93
CA GLY A 7 -1.89 10.58 -0.47
C GLY A 7 -0.55 10.80 0.23
N THR A 8 -0.44 10.43 1.50
CA THR A 8 0.81 10.62 2.28
C THR A 8 1.84 9.53 2.01
N GLY A 9 3.10 9.79 2.37
CA GLY A 9 4.23 8.89 2.25
C GLY A 9 5.07 9.13 1.00
N ALA A 10 6.12 8.33 0.82
CA ALA A 10 7.08 8.55 -0.27
C ALA A 10 6.61 8.05 -1.65
N LEU A 11 5.61 7.14 -1.71
CA LEU A 11 5.18 6.52 -2.96
C LEU A 11 4.73 7.52 -4.05
N PRO A 12 3.95 8.57 -3.77
CA PRO A 12 3.60 9.58 -4.77
C PRO A 12 4.83 10.26 -5.39
N ALA A 13 5.84 10.58 -4.58
CA ALA A 13 7.08 11.20 -5.06
C ALA A 13 7.86 10.26 -5.98
N GLU A 14 7.96 8.98 -5.60
CA GLU A 14 8.62 7.96 -6.43
C GLU A 14 7.91 7.75 -7.77
N VAL A 15 6.58 7.67 -7.76
CA VAL A 15 5.78 7.56 -9.00
C VAL A 15 5.97 8.80 -9.87
N ALA A 16 5.94 9.99 -9.28
CA ALA A 16 6.10 11.24 -10.01
C ALA A 16 7.49 11.39 -10.64
N ALA A 17 8.54 10.95 -9.94
CA ALA A 17 9.92 11.01 -10.42
C ALA A 17 10.19 10.07 -11.60
N HIS A 18 9.46 8.95 -11.70
CA HIS A 18 9.66 7.91 -12.73
C HIS A 18 8.61 7.91 -13.84
N ALA A 19 7.60 8.78 -13.76
CA ALA A 19 6.59 8.92 -14.80
C ALA A 19 7.22 9.36 -16.14
N PRO A 20 6.69 8.92 -17.30
CA PRO A 20 7.22 9.25 -18.64
C PRO A 20 7.04 10.72 -19.07
N GLY A 21 6.80 11.62 -18.12
CA GLY A 21 6.60 13.05 -18.26
C GLY A 21 6.21 13.63 -16.89
N ARG A 22 6.05 14.95 -16.77
CA ARG A 22 5.56 15.56 -15.53
C ARG A 22 4.08 15.19 -15.33
N PRO A 23 3.71 14.40 -14.32
CA PRO A 23 2.31 14.11 -14.06
C PRO A 23 1.64 15.32 -13.39
N LEU A 24 0.32 15.40 -13.54
CA LEU A 24 -0.52 16.33 -12.78
C LEU A 24 -0.72 15.76 -11.37
N ILE A 25 -0.24 16.45 -10.34
CA ILE A 25 -0.40 16.00 -8.95
C ILE A 25 -1.74 16.49 -8.40
N CYS A 26 -2.56 15.55 -7.95
CA CYS A 26 -3.87 15.81 -7.38
C CYS A 26 -3.92 15.29 -5.93
N ALA A 27 -4.56 16.01 -5.02
CA ALA A 27 -4.73 15.60 -3.64
C ALA A 27 -6.19 15.69 -3.19
N MET A 28 -6.62 14.71 -2.40
CA MET A 28 -7.91 14.79 -1.70
C MET A 28 -7.74 15.63 -0.44
N ALA A 29 -8.64 16.59 -0.22
CA ALA A 29 -8.64 17.43 0.96
C ALA A 29 -8.75 16.57 2.25
N GLY A 30 -7.89 16.86 3.23
CA GLY A 30 -7.77 16.08 4.47
C GLY A 30 -6.90 14.83 4.37
N ALA A 31 -6.29 14.58 3.20
CA ALA A 31 -5.30 13.53 2.96
C ALA A 31 -4.18 14.04 2.04
N GLU A 32 -3.75 15.29 2.26
CA GLU A 32 -2.73 15.94 1.45
C GLU A 32 -1.38 15.22 1.51
N PRO A 33 -0.66 15.09 0.39
CA PRO A 33 0.69 14.52 0.37
C PRO A 33 1.69 15.39 1.15
N ASP A 34 2.70 14.74 1.70
CA ASP A 34 3.79 15.33 2.49
C ASP A 34 5.11 15.46 1.71
N MET A 35 5.23 14.77 0.57
CA MET A 35 6.46 14.69 -0.23
C MET A 35 6.35 15.30 -1.64
N VAL A 36 5.14 15.68 -2.06
CA VAL A 36 4.87 16.33 -3.35
C VAL A 36 3.83 17.44 -3.20
N ASP A 37 3.93 18.50 -4.00
CA ASP A 37 2.96 19.59 -3.97
C ASP A 37 1.78 19.31 -4.91
N PRO A 38 0.52 19.36 -4.44
CA PRO A 38 -0.63 19.17 -5.30
C PRO A 38 -0.93 20.42 -6.14
N GLU A 39 -1.16 20.19 -7.43
CA GLU A 39 -1.60 21.20 -8.40
C GLU A 39 -3.13 21.32 -8.42
N ILE A 40 -3.82 20.22 -8.06
CA ILE A 40 -5.27 20.18 -7.87
C ILE A 40 -5.59 19.59 -6.51
N THR A 41 -6.22 20.36 -5.64
CA THR A 41 -6.92 19.82 -4.46
C THR A 41 -8.40 19.66 -4.77
N PHE A 42 -8.99 18.54 -4.37
CA PHE A 42 -10.41 18.27 -4.52
C PHE A 42 -11.02 17.69 -3.24
N ARG A 43 -12.33 17.83 -3.09
CA ARG A 43 -13.09 17.20 -2.01
C ARG A 43 -13.70 15.90 -2.50
N PHE A 44 -13.80 14.89 -1.63
CA PHE A 44 -14.45 13.63 -1.99
C PHE A 44 -15.93 13.84 -2.39
N GLU A 45 -16.62 14.77 -1.76
CA GLU A 45 -18.02 15.11 -2.09
C GLU A 45 -18.17 15.82 -3.44
N GLN A 46 -17.04 16.22 -4.04
CA GLN A 46 -16.96 16.90 -5.33
C GLN A 46 -16.20 16.04 -6.36
N LEU A 47 -16.25 14.71 -6.21
CA LEU A 47 -15.58 13.77 -7.11
C LEU A 47 -16.03 13.95 -8.56
N GLY A 48 -17.31 14.20 -8.81
CA GLY A 48 -17.85 14.46 -10.15
C GLY A 48 -17.19 15.67 -10.81
N SER A 49 -17.17 16.83 -10.14
CA SER A 49 -16.50 18.01 -10.67
C SER A 49 -14.97 17.84 -10.76
N PHE A 50 -14.37 17.03 -9.88
CA PHE A 50 -12.96 16.65 -10.02
C PHE A 50 -12.70 15.87 -11.31
N LEU A 51 -13.55 14.89 -11.66
CA LEU A 51 -13.43 14.14 -12.92
C LEU A 51 -13.58 15.06 -14.14
N GLU A 52 -14.51 16.03 -14.11
CA GLU A 52 -14.65 17.03 -15.17
C GLU A 52 -13.39 17.90 -15.31
N ARG A 53 -12.79 18.30 -14.19
CA ARG A 53 -11.54 19.07 -14.17
C ARG A 53 -10.37 18.28 -14.73
N LEU A 54 -10.26 16.99 -14.43
CA LEU A 54 -9.25 16.11 -15.02
C LEU A 54 -9.40 16.00 -16.55
N LYS A 55 -10.64 15.86 -17.04
CA LYS A 55 -10.92 15.84 -18.50
C LYS A 55 -10.53 17.15 -19.17
N ALA A 56 -10.86 18.28 -18.56
CA ALA A 56 -10.49 19.60 -19.07
C ALA A 56 -8.97 19.83 -19.10
N ALA A 57 -8.23 19.14 -18.22
CA ALA A 57 -6.77 19.12 -18.22
C ALA A 57 -6.16 18.07 -19.16
N GLU A 58 -6.96 17.40 -20.00
CA GLU A 58 -6.50 16.37 -20.95
C GLU A 58 -5.80 15.18 -20.27
N VAL A 59 -6.19 14.88 -19.02
CA VAL A 59 -5.78 13.66 -18.32
C VAL A 59 -6.43 12.46 -19.00
N THR A 60 -5.63 11.44 -19.24
CA THR A 60 -6.07 10.17 -19.86
C THR A 60 -5.78 8.97 -18.97
N GLU A 61 -4.83 9.11 -18.04
CA GLU A 61 -4.37 8.05 -17.16
C GLU A 61 -4.36 8.54 -15.72
N ILE A 62 -4.68 7.65 -14.78
CA ILE A 62 -4.71 7.93 -13.35
C ILE A 62 -3.87 6.89 -12.62
N CYS A 63 -2.98 7.34 -11.74
CA CYS A 63 -2.28 6.49 -10.78
C CYS A 63 -2.69 6.90 -9.36
N LEU A 64 -3.17 5.96 -8.57
CA LEU A 64 -3.41 6.15 -7.13
C LEU A 64 -2.10 5.83 -6.40
N ALA A 65 -1.60 6.74 -5.58
CA ALA A 65 -0.32 6.57 -4.88
C ALA A 65 -0.37 7.20 -3.49
N GLY A 66 0.22 6.51 -2.50
CA GLY A 66 0.29 6.99 -1.12
C GLY A 66 -0.91 6.58 -0.28
N ALA A 67 -0.78 6.78 1.03
CA ALA A 67 -1.80 6.39 2.00
C ALA A 67 -2.91 7.44 2.05
N VAL A 68 -4.16 6.98 2.00
CA VAL A 68 -5.35 7.81 2.16
C VAL A 68 -6.24 7.20 3.23
N ARG A 69 -6.68 8.02 4.18
CA ARG A 69 -7.67 7.59 5.18
C ARG A 69 -9.07 7.76 4.62
N ARG A 70 -10.01 6.93 5.09
CA ARG A 70 -11.43 7.10 4.77
C ARG A 70 -11.88 8.50 5.18
N PRO A 71 -12.37 9.33 4.23
CA PRO A 71 -12.77 10.70 4.54
C PRO A 71 -14.08 10.73 5.33
N HIS A 72 -14.21 11.75 6.19
CA HIS A 72 -15.53 12.12 6.73
C HIS A 72 -16.31 12.86 5.65
N ILE A 73 -17.49 12.33 5.30
CA ILE A 73 -18.34 12.89 4.25
C ILE A 73 -19.32 13.89 4.84
N ASP A 74 -19.36 15.10 4.27
CA ASP A 74 -20.44 16.06 4.48
C ASP A 74 -21.46 15.97 3.33
N PRO A 75 -22.64 15.35 3.55
CA PRO A 75 -23.64 15.20 2.49
C PRO A 75 -24.13 16.53 1.90
N SER A 76 -24.02 17.64 2.63
CA SER A 76 -24.44 18.96 2.15
C SER A 76 -23.45 19.57 1.14
N ALA A 77 -22.22 19.05 1.09
CA ALA A 77 -21.17 19.50 0.17
C ALA A 77 -21.18 18.73 -1.16
N ILE A 78 -22.09 17.78 -1.35
CA ILE A 78 -22.19 16.98 -2.59
C ILE A 78 -22.66 17.86 -3.74
N ASP A 79 -21.83 17.98 -4.77
CA ASP A 79 -22.15 18.77 -5.95
C ASP A 79 -23.02 18.01 -6.96
N ALA A 80 -23.60 18.75 -7.92
CA ALA A 80 -24.49 18.19 -8.93
C ALA A 80 -23.81 17.14 -9.83
N ALA A 81 -22.51 17.30 -10.09
CA ALA A 81 -21.72 16.36 -10.90
C ALA A 81 -21.45 15.04 -10.14
N THR A 82 -21.39 15.09 -8.80
CA THR A 82 -21.15 13.94 -7.93
C THR A 82 -22.43 13.21 -7.57
N MET A 83 -23.59 13.86 -7.60
CA MET A 83 -24.89 13.25 -7.29
C MET A 83 -25.15 11.89 -7.97
N PRO A 84 -24.85 11.69 -9.28
CA PRO A 84 -25.01 10.39 -9.93
C PRO A 84 -24.10 9.28 -9.37
N LEU A 85 -22.96 9.65 -8.78
CA LEU A 85 -21.97 8.71 -8.22
C LEU A 85 -22.32 8.29 -6.78
N VAL A 86 -23.17 9.05 -6.09
CA VAL A 86 -23.49 8.85 -4.66
C VAL A 86 -23.89 7.40 -4.32
N PRO A 87 -24.76 6.70 -5.06
CA PRO A 87 -25.10 5.32 -4.73
C PRO A 87 -23.89 4.37 -4.73
N VAL A 88 -22.98 4.56 -5.69
CA VAL A 88 -21.75 3.76 -5.80
C VAL A 88 -20.81 4.09 -4.64
N LEU A 89 -20.65 5.38 -4.33
CA LEU A 89 -19.79 5.85 -3.23
C LEU A 89 -20.32 5.37 -1.86
N GLN A 90 -21.63 5.37 -1.64
CA GLN A 90 -22.23 4.85 -0.40
C GLN A 90 -22.01 3.35 -0.24
N ALA A 91 -22.19 2.58 -1.31
CA ALA A 91 -21.90 1.14 -1.30
C ALA A 91 -20.41 0.86 -1.04
N ALA A 92 -19.52 1.67 -1.64
CA ALA A 92 -18.08 1.60 -1.44
C ALA A 92 -17.68 1.85 0.01
N LEU A 93 -18.23 2.90 0.64
CA LEU A 93 -17.95 3.24 2.04
C LEU A 93 -18.48 2.19 3.03
N ALA A 94 -19.56 1.48 2.68
CA ALA A 94 -20.09 0.38 3.49
C ALA A 94 -19.30 -0.92 3.32
N ALA A 95 -18.50 -1.04 2.26
CA ALA A 95 -17.60 -2.17 2.04
C ALA A 95 -16.31 -2.03 2.87
N GLY A 96 -15.55 -3.12 2.95
CA GLY A 96 -14.17 -3.08 3.42
C GLY A 96 -13.25 -2.34 2.44
N ASP A 97 -11.97 -2.19 2.78
CA ASP A 97 -11.05 -1.28 2.07
C ASP A 97 -10.84 -1.71 0.61
N ASP A 98 -10.69 -3.01 0.36
CA ASP A 98 -10.55 -3.55 -1.00
C ASP A 98 -11.79 -3.24 -1.87
N GLY A 99 -12.98 -3.34 -1.26
CA GLY A 99 -14.25 -3.05 -1.93
C GLY A 99 -14.42 -1.56 -2.25
N ALA A 100 -14.03 -0.70 -1.31
CA ALA A 100 -14.07 0.74 -1.50
C ALA A 100 -13.16 1.18 -2.65
N LEU A 101 -11.93 0.68 -2.66
CA LEU A 101 -10.94 1.01 -3.68
C LEU A 101 -11.38 0.56 -5.07
N ARG A 102 -11.91 -0.67 -5.19
CA ARG A 102 -12.43 -1.20 -6.47
C ARG A 102 -13.55 -0.34 -7.04
N ALA A 103 -14.44 0.18 -6.18
CA ALA A 103 -15.51 1.07 -6.62
C ALA A 103 -14.95 2.40 -7.15
N ILE A 104 -13.93 2.97 -6.49
CA ILE A 104 -13.26 4.19 -6.95
C ILE A 104 -12.56 3.99 -8.30
N ILE A 105 -11.84 2.87 -8.48
CA ILE A 105 -11.25 2.50 -9.77
C ILE A 105 -12.33 2.43 -10.86
N GLY A 106 -13.45 1.76 -10.58
CA GLY A 106 -14.57 1.65 -11.51
C GLY A 106 -15.17 3.00 -11.90
N ILE A 107 -15.23 3.97 -10.98
CA ILE A 107 -15.69 5.34 -11.27
C ILE A 107 -14.73 6.03 -12.25
N PHE A 108 -13.41 5.93 -12.05
CA PHE A 108 -12.42 6.50 -12.96
C PHE A 108 -12.50 5.88 -14.36
N GLU A 109 -12.61 4.55 -14.44
CA GLU A 109 -12.72 3.83 -15.72
C GLU A 109 -14.01 4.19 -16.47
N GLN A 110 -15.16 4.25 -15.77
CA GLN A 110 -16.43 4.69 -16.37
C GLN A 110 -16.39 6.14 -16.84
N ALA A 111 -15.60 6.98 -16.18
CA ALA A 111 -15.36 8.35 -16.63
C ALA A 111 -14.42 8.43 -17.84
N GLY A 112 -13.77 7.34 -18.25
CA GLY A 112 -12.92 7.23 -19.43
C GLY A 112 -11.42 7.32 -19.16
N PHE A 113 -10.99 7.22 -17.90
CA PHE A 113 -9.57 7.22 -17.54
C PHE A 113 -9.00 5.79 -17.49
N ALA A 114 -7.78 5.60 -17.97
CA ALA A 114 -7.04 4.36 -17.75
C ALA A 114 -6.34 4.40 -16.39
N VAL A 115 -6.71 3.49 -15.47
CA VAL A 115 -6.05 3.40 -14.16
C VAL A 115 -4.77 2.57 -14.31
N ARG A 116 -3.63 3.18 -14.00
CA ARG A 116 -2.28 2.61 -14.06
C ARG A 116 -1.79 2.26 -12.66
N ALA A 117 -1.11 1.13 -12.55
CA ALA A 117 -0.50 0.75 -11.30
C ALA A 117 0.77 1.56 -11.00
N ALA A 118 1.05 1.83 -9.73
CA ALA A 118 2.28 2.51 -9.34
C ALA A 118 3.54 1.82 -9.89
N HIS A 119 3.57 0.48 -9.88
CA HIS A 119 4.68 -0.31 -10.41
C HIS A 119 4.72 -0.38 -11.96
N GLU A 120 3.63 -0.05 -12.66
CA GLU A 120 3.67 0.11 -14.11
C GLU A 120 4.30 1.44 -14.51
N VAL A 121 4.11 2.47 -13.69
CA VAL A 121 4.72 3.79 -13.87
C VAL A 121 6.18 3.78 -13.41
N ALA A 122 6.46 3.11 -12.28
CA ALA A 122 7.79 2.97 -11.70
C ALA A 122 8.13 1.48 -11.48
N PRO A 123 8.59 0.74 -12.52
CA PRO A 123 8.90 -0.69 -12.40
C PRO A 123 9.98 -1.02 -11.37
N GLY A 124 10.87 -0.07 -11.07
CA GLY A 124 11.89 -0.18 -10.02
C GLY A 124 11.34 -0.23 -8.60
N LEU A 125 10.02 -0.19 -8.40
CA LEU A 125 9.40 -0.38 -7.08
C LEU A 125 9.23 -1.84 -6.68
N LEU A 126 9.33 -2.78 -7.62
CA LEU A 126 9.17 -4.20 -7.35
C LEU A 126 10.51 -4.95 -7.44
N MET A 127 10.70 -5.90 -6.53
CA MET A 127 11.90 -6.74 -6.48
C MET A 127 11.62 -8.15 -7.00
N ALA A 128 12.60 -8.71 -7.69
CA ALA A 128 12.60 -10.12 -8.09
C ALA A 128 12.82 -11.04 -6.88
N ALA A 129 12.48 -12.33 -7.03
CA ALA A 129 12.68 -13.32 -6.00
C ALA A 129 14.17 -13.48 -5.64
N GLY A 130 14.46 -13.68 -4.36
CA GLY A 130 15.82 -13.82 -3.84
C GLY A 130 15.98 -13.28 -2.41
N VAL A 131 17.23 -13.32 -1.92
CA VAL A 131 17.60 -12.80 -0.59
C VAL A 131 18.75 -11.79 -0.78
N PRO A 132 18.46 -10.50 -1.02
CA PRO A 132 19.47 -9.49 -1.35
C PRO A 132 20.37 -9.09 -0.17
N THR A 133 20.06 -9.55 1.04
CA THR A 133 20.79 -9.21 2.28
C THR A 133 21.91 -10.20 2.59
N LYS A 134 22.88 -9.77 3.41
CA LYS A 134 23.96 -10.64 3.91
C LYS A 134 23.45 -11.74 4.83
N VAL A 135 22.48 -11.42 5.68
CA VAL A 135 21.80 -12.41 6.53
C VAL A 135 20.83 -13.20 5.66
N GLN A 136 20.88 -14.52 5.80
CA GLN A 136 20.08 -15.47 5.03
C GLN A 136 19.07 -16.17 5.96
N PRO A 137 17.85 -16.47 5.49
CA PRO A 137 16.86 -17.19 6.29
C PRO A 137 17.29 -18.64 6.55
N GLY A 138 17.05 -19.14 7.76
CA GLY A 138 17.23 -20.53 8.14
C GLY A 138 16.00 -21.41 7.89
N GLU A 139 16.09 -22.70 8.23
CA GLU A 139 14.97 -23.64 8.04
C GLU A 139 13.72 -23.30 8.85
N LEU A 140 13.89 -22.74 10.06
CA LEU A 140 12.76 -22.29 10.87
C LEU A 140 12.05 -21.10 10.23
N ASP A 141 12.79 -20.19 9.60
CA ASP A 141 12.23 -19.02 8.93
C ASP A 141 11.45 -19.41 7.68
N LYS A 142 11.87 -20.47 6.97
CA LYS A 142 11.12 -21.01 5.83
C LYS A 142 9.74 -21.52 6.23
N ALA A 143 9.66 -22.31 7.31
CA ALA A 143 8.38 -22.80 7.82
C ALA A 143 7.49 -21.64 8.33
N ASP A 144 8.08 -20.64 8.98
CA ASP A 144 7.35 -19.44 9.43
C ASP A 144 6.84 -18.59 8.25
N ALA A 145 7.58 -18.54 7.14
CA ALA A 145 7.18 -17.84 5.93
C ALA A 145 6.02 -18.54 5.20
N GLU A 146 6.06 -19.86 5.07
CA GLU A 146 4.95 -20.66 4.55
C GLU A 146 3.69 -20.41 5.39
N ARG A 147 3.83 -20.46 6.71
CA ARG A 147 2.75 -20.17 7.63
C ARG A 147 2.22 -18.74 7.51
N GLY A 148 3.10 -17.76 7.28
CA GLY A 148 2.72 -16.36 7.05
C GLY A 148 1.82 -16.19 5.82
N ALA A 149 2.10 -16.93 4.74
CA ALA A 149 1.28 -16.92 3.54
C ALA A 149 -0.12 -17.49 3.79
N ASP A 150 -0.23 -18.61 4.52
CA ASP A 150 -1.52 -19.17 4.93
C ASP A 150 -2.35 -18.17 5.77
N ILE A 151 -1.68 -17.45 6.68
CA ILE A 151 -2.33 -16.46 7.54
C ILE A 151 -2.86 -15.29 6.72
N VAL A 152 -2.05 -14.72 5.81
CA VAL A 152 -2.49 -13.62 4.93
C VAL A 152 -3.64 -14.06 4.03
N ALA A 153 -3.57 -15.27 3.47
CA ALA A 153 -4.67 -15.82 2.66
C ALA A 153 -5.97 -15.97 3.49
N ALA A 154 -5.88 -16.44 4.73
CA ALA A 154 -7.03 -16.54 5.63
C ALA A 154 -7.59 -15.16 6.02
N MET A 155 -6.72 -14.18 6.32
CA MET A 155 -7.11 -12.80 6.63
C MET A 155 -7.78 -12.09 5.46
N SER A 156 -7.36 -12.39 4.22
CA SER A 156 -7.92 -11.81 3.01
C SER A 156 -9.42 -12.10 2.86
N ALA A 157 -9.89 -13.30 3.26
CA ALA A 157 -11.31 -13.65 3.20
C ALA A 157 -12.21 -12.76 4.08
N ALA A 158 -11.62 -12.15 5.12
CA ALA A 158 -12.30 -11.25 6.04
C ALA A 158 -11.90 -9.77 5.86
N ASP A 159 -11.12 -9.46 4.83
CA ASP A 159 -10.62 -8.11 4.52
C ASP A 159 -9.94 -7.40 5.71
N ILE A 160 -9.11 -8.13 6.47
CA ILE A 160 -8.52 -7.62 7.73
C ILE A 160 -7.21 -6.84 7.49
N GLY A 161 -6.30 -7.41 6.68
CA GLY A 161 -4.96 -6.87 6.50
C GLY A 161 -4.13 -7.75 5.57
N GLN A 162 -2.89 -7.33 5.30
CA GLN A 162 -2.01 -7.94 4.30
C GLN A 162 -0.62 -8.28 4.85
N SER A 163 -0.44 -8.19 6.17
CA SER A 163 0.79 -8.51 6.87
C SER A 163 0.53 -9.28 8.15
N CYS A 164 1.48 -10.12 8.57
CA CYS A 164 1.48 -10.75 9.88
C CYS A 164 2.91 -10.96 10.38
N ALA A 165 3.07 -11.07 11.70
CA ALA A 165 4.30 -11.51 12.30
C ALA A 165 4.15 -12.96 12.76
N VAL A 166 5.11 -13.81 12.38
CA VAL A 166 5.08 -15.26 12.65
C VAL A 166 6.34 -15.66 13.40
N ARG A 167 6.17 -16.53 14.40
CA ARG A 167 7.28 -17.17 15.10
C ARG A 167 6.90 -18.58 15.51
N LYS A 168 7.74 -19.56 15.18
CA LYS A 168 7.49 -20.98 15.51
C LYS A 168 6.11 -21.44 15.02
N GLN A 169 5.75 -21.01 13.82
CA GLN A 169 4.49 -21.25 13.11
C GLN A 169 3.24 -20.70 13.82
N GLN A 170 3.41 -19.81 14.80
CA GLN A 170 2.33 -19.09 15.45
C GLN A 170 2.27 -17.65 14.96
N ALA A 171 1.06 -17.17 14.64
CA ALA A 171 0.82 -15.75 14.44
C ALA A 171 0.99 -15.05 15.80
N ILE A 172 2.01 -14.20 15.92
CA ILE A 172 2.26 -13.41 17.13
C ILE A 172 1.66 -12.01 17.03
N ALA A 173 1.42 -11.54 15.81
CA ALA A 173 0.58 -10.38 15.51
C ALA A 173 0.05 -10.47 14.08
N VAL A 174 -1.07 -9.81 13.82
CA VAL A 174 -1.67 -9.66 12.49
C VAL A 174 -2.00 -8.19 12.26
N GLU A 175 -1.79 -7.72 11.03
CA GLU A 175 -2.16 -6.37 10.63
C GLU A 175 -3.68 -6.23 10.65
N ASN A 176 -4.16 -5.03 10.96
CA ASN A 176 -5.56 -4.65 10.88
C ASN A 176 -5.66 -3.19 10.41
N LEU A 177 -6.83 -2.56 10.59
CA LEU A 177 -7.09 -1.17 10.23
C LEU A 177 -6.04 -0.14 10.72
N PHE A 178 -5.32 -0.42 11.81
CA PHE A 178 -4.29 0.49 12.33
C PHE A 178 -2.93 0.38 11.61
N GLY A 179 -2.79 -0.59 10.70
CA GLY A 179 -1.64 -0.76 9.82
C GLY A 179 -0.44 -1.50 10.43
N THR A 180 0.52 -1.79 9.56
CA THR A 180 1.75 -2.54 9.90
C THR A 180 2.56 -1.88 11.02
N ASP A 181 2.66 -0.54 11.03
CA ASP A 181 3.46 0.17 12.04
C ASP A 181 2.88 -0.01 13.45
N TRP A 182 1.56 0.14 13.59
CA TRP A 182 0.88 -0.10 14.86
C TRP A 182 1.06 -1.55 15.32
N MET A 183 0.94 -2.51 14.39
CA MET A 183 1.17 -3.93 14.65
C MET A 183 2.60 -4.16 15.19
N LEU A 184 3.62 -3.60 14.53
CA LEU A 184 5.03 -3.76 14.95
C LEU A 184 5.32 -3.09 16.30
N VAL A 185 4.72 -1.93 16.58
CA VAL A 185 4.82 -1.28 17.90
C VAL A 185 4.25 -2.19 19.00
N SER A 186 3.15 -2.89 18.75
CA SER A 186 2.55 -3.81 19.73
C SER A 186 3.46 -4.98 20.12
N LEU A 187 4.42 -5.34 19.25
CA LEU A 187 5.38 -6.42 19.48
C LEU A 187 6.61 -6.01 20.30
N GLN A 188 6.87 -4.72 20.53
CA GLN A 188 8.10 -4.27 21.22
C GLN A 188 8.22 -4.75 22.67
N GLN A 189 7.11 -5.14 23.30
CA GLN A 189 7.05 -5.64 24.68
C GLN A 189 6.52 -7.08 24.77
N ARG A 190 6.68 -7.87 23.69
CA ARG A 190 6.16 -9.24 23.63
C ARG A 190 6.86 -10.18 24.62
N PRO A 191 6.13 -11.11 25.27
CA PRO A 191 6.65 -11.94 26.35
C PRO A 191 7.54 -13.11 25.89
N ASP A 192 7.55 -13.40 24.60
CA ASP A 192 8.19 -14.59 24.03
C ASP A 192 9.63 -14.35 23.54
N GLY A 193 10.18 -13.15 23.79
CA GLY A 193 11.58 -12.78 23.50
C GLY A 193 11.79 -12.30 22.07
N GLN A 194 12.93 -12.62 21.44
CA GLN A 194 13.27 -12.23 20.06
C GLN A 194 13.12 -13.39 19.05
N GLY A 195 13.14 -13.07 17.76
CA GLY A 195 13.02 -13.99 16.63
C GLY A 195 11.69 -13.88 15.87
N GLY A 196 11.53 -14.73 14.86
CA GLY A 196 10.39 -14.71 13.95
C GLY A 196 10.56 -13.69 12.83
N LEU A 197 9.56 -13.58 11.97
CA LEU A 197 9.59 -12.75 10.78
C LEU A 197 8.32 -11.94 10.60
N LEU A 198 8.45 -10.81 9.90
CA LEU A 198 7.32 -10.11 9.29
C LEU A 198 7.07 -10.74 7.92
N PHE A 199 5.86 -11.22 7.68
CA PHE A 199 5.41 -11.64 6.36
C PHE A 199 4.44 -10.60 5.79
N LYS A 200 4.61 -10.18 4.54
CA LYS A 200 3.74 -9.22 3.86
C LYS A 200 3.55 -9.60 2.39
N ALA A 201 2.32 -9.67 1.94
CA ALA A 201 1.98 -10.06 0.58
C ALA A 201 0.64 -9.42 0.19
N PRO A 202 0.39 -9.16 -1.11
CA PRO A 202 -0.92 -8.67 -1.54
C PRO A 202 -1.99 -9.71 -1.18
N LYS A 203 -3.18 -9.24 -0.84
CA LYS A 203 -4.31 -10.17 -0.62
C LYS A 203 -4.66 -10.82 -1.97
N PRO A 204 -4.98 -12.13 -2.03
CA PRO A 204 -5.24 -12.82 -3.30
C PRO A 204 -6.30 -12.18 -4.21
N ALA A 205 -7.32 -11.51 -3.64
CA ALA A 205 -8.41 -10.88 -4.40
C ALA A 205 -8.25 -9.36 -4.60
N GLN A 206 -7.12 -8.79 -4.18
CA GLN A 206 -6.84 -7.35 -4.24
C GLN A 206 -6.57 -6.89 -5.67
N ASP A 207 -7.03 -5.69 -6.00
CA ASP A 207 -6.68 -5.06 -7.28
C ASP A 207 -5.26 -4.47 -7.18
N ARG A 208 -4.31 -5.16 -7.80
CA ARG A 208 -2.88 -4.81 -7.79
C ARG A 208 -2.56 -3.45 -8.43
N ARG A 209 -3.54 -2.78 -9.05
CA ARG A 209 -3.34 -1.46 -9.67
C ARG A 209 -3.34 -0.32 -8.66
N ALA A 210 -3.96 -0.48 -7.50
CA ALA A 210 -4.16 0.65 -6.60
C ALA A 210 -3.72 0.41 -5.15
N ASP A 211 -3.53 -0.85 -4.74
CA ASP A 211 -3.15 -1.17 -3.37
C ASP A 211 -2.22 -2.38 -3.38
N LEU A 212 -0.93 -2.12 -3.65
CA LEU A 212 0.10 -3.09 -3.33
C LEU A 212 0.63 -2.79 -1.93
N PRO A 213 0.85 -3.82 -1.10
CA PRO A 213 1.56 -3.64 0.15
C PRO A 213 2.89 -2.93 -0.09
N THR A 214 3.27 -2.05 0.83
CA THR A 214 4.49 -1.25 0.71
C THR A 214 5.35 -1.41 1.96
N ILE A 215 6.67 -1.43 1.77
CA ILE A 215 7.67 -1.28 2.83
C ILE A 215 8.67 -0.19 2.47
N GLY A 216 9.29 0.39 3.50
CA GLY A 216 10.45 1.25 3.38
C GLY A 216 11.40 1.04 4.56
N VAL A 217 12.42 1.90 4.68
CA VAL A 217 13.41 1.84 5.77
C VAL A 217 12.75 1.82 7.15
N GLU A 218 11.68 2.59 7.34
CA GLU A 218 10.93 2.65 8.59
C GLU A 218 10.35 1.30 9.01
N THR A 219 9.85 0.51 8.04
CA THR A 219 9.36 -0.85 8.30
C THR A 219 10.49 -1.76 8.77
N VAL A 220 11.69 -1.64 8.19
CA VAL A 220 12.88 -2.41 8.61
C VAL A 220 13.26 -2.07 10.04
N GLU A 221 13.32 -0.77 10.36
CA GLU A 221 13.64 -0.31 11.71
C GLU A 221 12.59 -0.72 12.74
N ALA A 222 11.31 -0.68 12.38
CA ALA A 222 10.22 -1.13 13.23
C ALA A 222 10.26 -2.64 13.48
N ALA A 223 10.54 -3.44 12.43
CA ALA A 223 10.71 -4.89 12.56
C ALA A 223 11.88 -5.25 13.47
N ALA A 224 13.01 -4.55 13.33
CA ALA A 224 14.16 -4.72 14.21
C ALA A 224 13.84 -4.35 15.67
N LYS A 225 13.15 -3.22 15.91
CA LYS A 225 12.68 -2.80 17.24
C LYS A 225 11.70 -3.80 17.86
N ALA A 226 10.88 -4.46 17.05
CA ALA A 226 9.99 -5.54 17.47
C ALA A 226 10.73 -6.86 17.77
N GLY A 227 12.05 -6.92 17.57
CA GLY A 227 12.87 -8.11 17.82
C GLY A 227 12.68 -9.21 16.78
N LEU A 228 12.21 -8.89 15.57
CA LEU A 228 12.11 -9.84 14.46
C LEU A 228 13.49 -10.07 13.82
N SER A 229 13.70 -11.26 13.28
CA SER A 229 14.95 -11.69 12.62
C SER A 229 14.97 -11.41 11.12
N GLY A 230 13.81 -11.14 10.51
CA GLY A 230 13.75 -10.83 9.09
C GLY A 230 12.37 -10.44 8.60
N ILE A 231 12.34 -10.11 7.31
CA ILE A 231 11.16 -9.68 6.56
C ILE A 231 11.04 -10.59 5.34
N VAL A 232 9.84 -11.10 5.10
CA VAL A 232 9.50 -11.92 3.94
C VAL A 232 8.39 -11.24 3.17
N LEU A 233 8.62 -11.06 1.87
CA LEU A 233 7.69 -10.40 0.96
C LEU A 233 7.34 -11.33 -0.22
N GLU A 234 6.14 -11.20 -0.77
CA GLU A 234 5.86 -11.75 -2.11
C GLU A 234 6.67 -10.98 -3.16
N ALA A 235 7.51 -11.69 -3.92
CA ALA A 235 8.27 -11.14 -5.03
C ALA A 235 7.32 -10.59 -6.12
N GLY A 236 7.56 -9.36 -6.57
CA GLY A 236 6.65 -8.67 -7.50
C GLY A 236 5.28 -8.31 -6.92
N GLY A 237 4.99 -8.61 -5.65
CA GLY A 237 3.72 -8.33 -5.00
C GLY A 237 3.78 -7.20 -3.96
N VAL A 238 4.97 -6.74 -3.58
CA VAL A 238 5.18 -5.71 -2.56
C VAL A 238 6.09 -4.61 -3.10
N ILE A 239 5.67 -3.36 -2.93
CA ILE A 239 6.48 -2.18 -3.22
C ILE A 239 7.58 -2.04 -2.17
N VAL A 240 8.82 -1.92 -2.63
CA VAL A 240 9.99 -1.64 -1.79
C VAL A 240 10.50 -0.24 -2.14
N LEU A 241 10.19 0.73 -1.29
CA LEU A 241 10.65 2.12 -1.43
C LEU A 241 12.15 2.18 -1.14
N ASP A 242 12.92 2.84 -2.01
CA ASP A 242 14.39 2.95 -1.92
C ASP A 242 15.04 1.60 -1.59
N GLN A 243 15.06 0.70 -2.58
CA GLN A 243 15.51 -0.68 -2.41
C GLN A 243 16.92 -0.76 -1.80
N ASP A 244 17.83 0.11 -2.24
CA ASP A 244 19.22 0.14 -1.75
C ASP A 244 19.26 0.54 -0.27
N ALA A 245 18.49 1.56 0.14
CA ALA A 245 18.41 1.95 1.54
C ALA A 245 17.75 0.88 2.41
N VAL A 246 16.72 0.19 1.91
CA VAL A 246 16.08 -0.93 2.61
C VAL A 246 17.06 -2.09 2.83
N ILE A 247 17.79 -2.51 1.78
CA ILE A 247 18.80 -3.57 1.88
C ILE A 247 19.90 -3.16 2.86
N ALA A 248 20.40 -1.92 2.76
CA ALA A 248 21.43 -1.40 3.66
C ALA A 248 20.95 -1.34 5.11
N ALA A 249 19.68 -0.98 5.36
CA ALA A 249 19.09 -0.99 6.69
C ALA A 249 18.97 -2.40 7.26
N CYS A 250 18.52 -3.37 6.45
CA CYS A 250 18.45 -4.79 6.84
C CYS A 250 19.84 -5.30 7.23
N ASP A 251 20.84 -5.08 6.38
CA ASP A 251 22.23 -5.48 6.64
C ASP A 251 22.79 -4.84 7.92
N ARG A 252 22.55 -3.54 8.14
CA ARG A 252 23.00 -2.80 9.32
C ARG A 252 22.39 -3.35 10.61
N LEU A 253 21.11 -3.74 10.55
CA LEU A 253 20.33 -4.19 11.70
C LEU A 253 20.38 -5.71 11.90
N GLY A 254 21.01 -6.45 10.97
CA GLY A 254 21.14 -7.90 11.04
C GLY A 254 19.85 -8.65 10.68
N LEU A 255 18.98 -8.07 9.86
CA LEU A 255 17.76 -8.71 9.37
C LEU A 255 18.01 -9.34 7.99
N PHE A 256 17.39 -10.49 7.72
CA PHE A 256 17.25 -10.95 6.34
C PHE A 256 16.05 -10.26 5.68
N LEU A 257 16.15 -10.00 4.38
CA LEU A 257 15.02 -9.67 3.51
C LEU A 257 14.89 -10.78 2.48
N TRP A 258 13.75 -11.46 2.43
CA TRP A 258 13.50 -12.54 1.51
C TRP A 258 12.29 -12.24 0.62
N LEU A 259 12.54 -12.11 -0.68
CA LEU A 259 11.52 -12.00 -1.72
C LEU A 259 11.19 -13.42 -2.18
N ARG A 260 10.04 -13.93 -1.74
CA ARG A 260 9.59 -15.29 -2.02
C ARG A 260 8.64 -15.30 -3.22
N GLU A 261 8.73 -16.34 -4.05
CA GLU A 261 7.66 -16.62 -5.01
C GLU A 261 6.36 -16.95 -4.26
N ALA A 262 5.23 -16.65 -4.89
CA ALA A 262 3.89 -16.85 -4.32
C ALA A 262 3.64 -18.32 -4.00
#